data_AF-A0A352SGR5-F1
#
_entry.id   AF-A0A352SGR5-F1
#
_cell.length_a   1.000
_cell.length_b   1.000
_cell.length_c   1.000
_cell.angle_alpha   90.00
_cell.angle_beta   90.00
_cell.angle_gamma   90.00
#
_symmetry.space_group_name_H-M   'P 1'
#
loop_
_entity.id
_entity.type
_entity.pdbx_description
1 polymer ?
#
loop_
_entity_poly.entity_id
_entity_poly.type
_entity_poly.pdbx_seq_one_letter_code
_entity_poly.pdbx_strand_id
1 'polypeptide(L)'
;MPAEEMLENKRFYKCFYVPDPYIEFKYMWIRRTIKHDMNNEHIEIAKKLYLNNPEKYIEQLKKDFGAEVSSLVLEILDKNDVEIFNRNFEVFNSAAKRISRKNASLPVRLKYTAFMLGTVIPKRIFHKCGLSVAFIAPDGAGKSTIINRVKETVSGSFYGVNLYYMRPHLFKNLGHYNKLNPTEEAATNDNPHGVVCDGVFKSAVRFFFYNLDFQLGTLFKINQKKINKQLVIFDRYYYDYFADMKRYKYSLPAWFPAAFEWMIPKPDMVFVLDGNPEVLYERKKELPISELEKQCSVFHQLAQNRKNFYAINVNRNVDTIVDEVTETILREMARRTSRIMK
;
A
#
# COMPACT_ATOMS: atom_id res chain seq x y z
N MET A 1 18.00 20.40 -14.23
CA MET A 1 18.69 20.37 -15.53
C MET A 1 17.65 20.70 -16.58
N PRO A 2 17.89 21.69 -17.44
CA PRO A 2 17.01 22.01 -18.57
C PRO A 2 16.84 20.80 -19.49
N ALA A 3 15.69 20.68 -20.15
CA ALA A 3 15.43 19.57 -21.06
C ALA A 3 16.29 19.67 -22.32
N GLU A 4 16.61 20.89 -22.72
CA GLU A 4 17.44 21.23 -23.88
C GLU A 4 18.86 20.66 -23.71
N GLU A 5 19.46 20.81 -22.53
CA GLU A 5 20.80 20.25 -22.18
C GLU A 5 20.83 18.71 -22.30
N MET A 6 19.70 18.03 -22.02
CA MET A 6 19.61 16.57 -22.21
C MET A 6 19.52 16.13 -23.66
N LEU A 7 19.04 17.01 -24.55
CA LEU A 7 18.68 16.66 -25.93
C LEU A 7 19.71 17.12 -26.96
N GLU A 8 20.52 18.13 -26.64
CA GLU A 8 21.46 18.78 -27.57
C GLU A 8 22.55 17.83 -28.07
N ASN A 9 23.20 17.07 -27.18
CA ASN A 9 24.32 16.17 -27.51
C ASN A 9 23.96 14.69 -27.36
N LYS A 10 22.72 14.33 -27.73
CA LYS A 10 22.24 12.95 -27.61
C LYS A 10 23.03 12.00 -28.52
N ARG A 11 23.30 10.79 -28.04
CA ARG A 11 23.91 9.68 -28.81
C ARG A 11 22.86 8.62 -29.14
N PHE A 12 23.04 7.92 -30.25
CA PHE A 12 22.19 6.79 -30.58
C PHE A 12 22.68 5.53 -29.86
N TYR A 13 21.80 4.87 -29.12
CA TYR A 13 22.12 3.64 -28.39
C TYR A 13 21.02 2.60 -28.60
N LYS A 14 21.40 1.46 -29.18
CA LYS A 14 20.49 0.41 -29.64
C LYS A 14 19.42 0.95 -30.60
N CYS A 15 18.25 1.31 -30.09
CA CYS A 15 17.10 1.79 -30.88
C CYS A 15 16.54 3.13 -30.40
N PHE A 16 17.22 3.81 -29.46
CA PHE A 16 16.77 5.08 -28.92
C PHE A 16 17.92 6.08 -28.84
N TYR A 17 17.59 7.37 -28.84
CA TYR A 17 18.53 8.41 -28.47
C TYR A 17 18.63 8.50 -26.95
N VAL A 18 19.86 8.47 -26.43
CA VAL A 18 20.17 8.67 -25.02
C VAL A 18 21.05 9.90 -24.84
N PRO A 19 21.08 10.54 -23.66
CA PRO A 19 21.94 11.69 -23.42
C PRO A 19 23.43 11.38 -23.63
N ASP A 20 24.22 12.44 -23.79
CA ASP A 20 25.68 12.38 -23.69
C ASP A 20 26.10 11.66 -22.39
N PRO A 21 27.19 10.85 -22.38
CA PRO A 21 27.57 10.08 -21.21
C PRO A 21 27.78 10.90 -19.94
N TYR A 22 28.27 12.14 -20.04
CA TYR A 22 28.41 13.02 -18.88
C TYR A 22 27.05 13.48 -18.35
N ILE A 23 26.12 13.83 -19.25
CA ILE A 23 24.78 14.25 -18.87
C ILE A 23 24.03 13.09 -18.20
N GLU A 24 24.19 11.87 -18.71
CA GLU A 24 23.65 10.66 -18.10
C GLU A 24 24.26 10.43 -16.70
N PHE A 25 25.57 10.57 -16.56
CA PHE A 25 26.31 10.44 -15.31
C PHE A 25 25.88 11.47 -14.25
N LYS A 26 25.85 12.76 -14.62
CA LYS A 26 25.35 13.87 -13.81
C LYS A 26 23.90 13.63 -13.37
N TYR A 27 23.03 13.25 -14.31
CA TYR A 27 21.62 13.00 -14.04
C TYR A 27 21.43 11.84 -13.06
N MET A 28 22.21 10.77 -13.20
CA MET A 28 22.17 9.63 -12.30
C MET A 28 22.49 10.08 -10.86
N TRP A 29 23.56 10.82 -10.61
CA TRP A 29 23.87 11.33 -9.26
C TRP A 29 22.74 12.19 -8.68
N ILE A 30 22.19 13.12 -9.46
CA ILE A 30 21.05 13.95 -9.03
C ILE A 30 19.84 13.07 -8.69
N ARG A 31 19.48 12.15 -9.58
CA ARG A 31 18.28 11.31 -9.44
C ARG A 31 18.38 10.36 -8.25
N ARG A 32 19.53 9.70 -8.07
CA ARG A 32 19.79 8.79 -6.95
C ARG A 32 19.82 9.52 -5.62
N THR A 33 20.34 10.74 -5.60
CA THR A 33 20.24 11.63 -4.44
C THR A 33 18.80 11.96 -4.08
N ILE A 34 17.99 12.40 -5.05
CA ILE A 34 16.58 12.76 -4.80
C ILE A 34 15.77 11.56 -4.29
N LYS A 35 16.05 10.37 -4.82
CA LYS A 35 15.36 9.13 -4.43
C LYS A 35 15.91 8.49 -3.16
N HIS A 36 17.10 8.88 -2.72
CA HIS A 36 17.84 8.26 -1.63
C HIS A 36 17.96 6.72 -1.82
N ASP A 37 18.31 6.29 -3.03
CA ASP A 37 18.34 4.87 -3.43
C ASP A 37 19.62 4.47 -4.21
N MET A 38 20.76 5.09 -3.87
CA MET A 38 22.05 4.69 -4.43
C MET A 38 22.39 3.25 -4.02
N ASN A 39 22.95 2.47 -4.95
CA ASN A 39 23.37 1.09 -4.70
C ASN A 39 24.60 0.76 -5.57
N ASN A 40 25.19 -0.43 -5.37
CA ASN A 40 26.42 -0.83 -6.08
C ASN A 40 26.22 -0.92 -7.61
N GLU A 41 25.06 -1.36 -8.08
CA GLU A 41 24.76 -1.39 -9.53
C GLU A 41 24.80 0.02 -10.14
N HIS A 42 24.26 1.01 -9.43
CA HIS A 42 24.33 2.40 -9.84
C HIS A 42 25.79 2.91 -9.89
N ILE A 43 26.63 2.53 -8.93
CA ILE A 43 28.06 2.90 -8.92
C ILE A 43 28.79 2.28 -10.12
N GLU A 44 28.51 1.02 -10.45
CA GLU A 44 29.11 0.38 -11.62
C GLU A 44 28.71 1.06 -12.93
N ILE A 45 27.44 1.46 -13.07
CA ILE A 45 26.98 2.25 -14.22
C ILE A 45 27.69 3.61 -14.24
N ALA A 46 27.77 4.28 -13.08
CA ALA A 46 28.46 5.55 -12.92
C ALA A 46 29.91 5.48 -13.38
N LYS A 47 30.62 4.43 -12.97
CA LYS A 47 32.03 4.18 -13.29
C LYS A 47 32.22 3.97 -14.79
N LYS A 48 31.37 3.16 -15.42
CA LYS A 48 31.38 2.97 -16.88
C LYS A 48 31.15 4.26 -17.64
N LEU A 49 30.22 5.11 -17.19
CA LEU A 49 29.99 6.41 -17.80
C LEU A 49 31.19 7.34 -17.60
N TYR A 50 31.75 7.39 -16.38
CA TYR A 50 32.90 8.22 -16.04
C TYR A 50 34.15 7.92 -16.87
N LEU A 51 34.43 6.63 -17.12
CA LEU A 51 35.60 6.18 -17.87
C LEU A 51 35.63 6.61 -19.35
N ASN A 52 34.55 7.18 -19.90
CA ASN A 52 34.56 7.68 -21.28
C ASN A 52 35.49 8.90 -21.45
N ASN A 53 35.57 9.79 -20.45
CA ASN A 53 36.48 10.94 -20.49
C ASN A 53 36.76 11.50 -19.08
N PRO A 54 37.59 10.82 -18.26
CA PRO A 54 37.82 11.17 -16.86
C PRO A 54 38.28 12.62 -16.65
N GLU A 55 39.27 13.08 -17.41
CA GLU A 55 39.87 14.40 -17.25
C GLU A 55 38.84 15.52 -17.43
N LYS A 56 38.06 15.46 -18.51
CA LYS A 56 37.00 16.43 -18.80
C LYS A 56 35.88 16.35 -17.76
N TYR A 57 35.50 15.16 -17.32
CA TYR A 57 34.36 14.97 -16.42
C TYR A 57 34.66 15.40 -14.99
N ILE A 58 35.92 15.35 -14.53
CA ILE A 58 36.33 15.94 -13.24
C ILE A 58 36.08 17.45 -13.24
N GLU A 59 36.47 18.15 -14.31
CA GLU A 59 36.27 19.60 -14.41
C GLU A 59 34.77 19.95 -14.43
N GLN A 60 33.98 19.23 -15.23
CA GLN A 60 32.54 19.44 -15.33
C GLN A 60 31.83 19.11 -14.00
N LEU A 61 32.22 18.03 -13.31
CA LEU A 61 31.68 17.66 -12.00
C LEU A 61 31.88 18.79 -10.98
N LYS A 62 33.10 19.35 -10.91
CA LYS A 62 33.43 20.46 -10.03
C LYS A 62 32.57 21.68 -10.35
N LYS A 63 32.36 21.98 -11.64
CA LYS A 63 31.50 23.10 -12.08
C LYS A 63 30.02 22.90 -11.73
N ASP A 64 29.50 21.68 -11.87
CA ASP A 64 28.08 21.38 -11.67
C ASP A 64 27.69 21.17 -10.21
N PHE A 65 28.49 20.39 -9.47
CA PHE A 65 28.19 19.99 -8.09
C PHE A 65 29.04 20.70 -7.03
N GLY A 66 30.19 21.26 -7.41
CA GLY A 66 31.17 21.84 -6.48
C GLY A 66 32.30 20.87 -6.13
N ALA A 67 33.37 21.40 -5.52
CA ALA A 67 34.59 20.64 -5.22
C ALA A 67 34.34 19.48 -4.24
N GLU A 68 33.58 19.70 -3.17
CA GLU A 68 33.32 18.69 -2.13
C GLU A 68 32.59 17.45 -2.68
N VAL A 69 31.47 17.66 -3.38
CA VAL A 69 30.71 16.57 -4.01
C VAL A 69 31.55 15.88 -5.08
N SER A 70 32.31 16.64 -5.88
CA SER A 70 33.20 16.05 -6.88
C SER A 70 34.22 15.10 -6.24
N SER A 71 34.83 15.47 -5.12
CA SER A 71 35.79 14.61 -4.42
C SER A 71 35.13 13.34 -3.89
N LEU A 72 33.94 13.46 -3.28
CA LEU A 72 33.18 12.30 -2.78
C LEU A 72 32.74 11.36 -3.90
N VAL A 73 32.29 11.89 -5.04
CA VAL A 73 31.95 11.08 -6.22
C VAL A 73 33.16 10.27 -6.67
N LEU A 74 34.32 10.89 -6.80
CA LEU A 74 35.54 10.19 -7.22
C LEU A 74 35.97 9.13 -6.20
N GLU A 75 35.86 9.41 -4.90
CA GLU A 75 36.15 8.44 -3.84
C GLU A 75 35.21 7.22 -3.90
N ILE A 76 33.91 7.45 -4.14
CA ILE A 76 32.93 6.38 -4.30
C ILE A 76 33.26 5.51 -5.52
N LEU A 77 33.64 6.12 -6.64
CA LEU A 77 33.98 5.39 -7.87
C LEU A 77 35.27 4.57 -7.73
N ASP A 78 36.23 5.07 -6.95
CA ASP A 78 37.50 4.41 -6.67
C ASP A 78 37.31 3.21 -5.73
N LYS A 79 36.71 3.44 -4.55
CA LYS A 79 36.50 2.43 -3.50
C LYS A 79 35.33 1.48 -3.76
N ASN A 80 34.43 1.85 -4.68
CA ASN A 80 33.18 1.15 -4.93
C ASN A 80 32.29 1.00 -3.68
N ASP A 81 32.24 2.05 -2.84
CA ASP A 81 31.58 2.02 -1.54
C ASP A 81 30.38 2.98 -1.49
N VAL A 82 29.17 2.40 -1.47
CA VAL A 82 27.91 3.15 -1.35
C VAL A 82 27.75 3.79 0.03
N GLU A 83 28.41 3.29 1.07
CA GLU A 83 28.31 3.86 2.42
C GLU A 83 28.88 5.27 2.51
N ILE A 84 29.83 5.62 1.63
CA ILE A 84 30.34 6.99 1.53
C ILE A 84 29.23 7.93 1.07
N PHE A 85 28.37 7.50 0.13
CA PHE A 85 27.19 8.27 -0.26
C PHE A 85 26.20 8.41 0.89
N ASN A 86 25.88 7.31 1.58
CA ASN A 86 24.90 7.31 2.67
C ASN A 86 25.33 8.20 3.85
N ARG A 87 26.60 8.10 4.27
CA ARG A 87 27.17 8.93 5.35
C ARG A 87 27.21 10.42 5.00
N ASN A 88 27.36 10.76 3.72
CA ASN A 88 27.47 12.14 3.23
C ASN A 88 26.20 12.62 2.51
N PHE A 89 25.05 11.95 2.71
CA PHE A 89 23.83 12.20 1.94
C PHE A 89 23.42 13.67 1.92
N GLU A 90 23.55 14.40 3.04
CA GLU A 90 23.14 15.80 3.11
C GLU A 90 23.99 16.73 2.24
N VAL A 91 25.27 16.39 1.99
CA VAL A 91 26.14 17.12 1.08
C VAL A 91 25.63 16.98 -0.36
N PHE A 92 25.34 15.75 -0.78
CA PHE A 92 24.74 15.46 -2.08
C PHE A 92 23.37 16.13 -2.23
N ASN A 93 22.50 15.99 -1.23
CA ASN A 93 21.15 16.55 -1.19
C ASN A 93 21.16 18.07 -1.33
N SER A 94 22.09 18.74 -0.65
CA SER A 94 22.28 20.19 -0.72
C SER A 94 22.71 20.63 -2.12
N ALA A 95 23.66 19.91 -2.74
CA ALA A 95 24.07 20.19 -4.12
C ALA A 95 22.94 19.97 -5.13
N ALA A 96 22.19 18.86 -5.01
CA ALA A 96 21.03 18.57 -5.86
C ALA A 96 19.94 19.66 -5.73
N LYS A 97 19.66 20.13 -4.50
CA LYS A 97 18.74 21.25 -4.24
C LYS A 97 19.23 22.55 -4.87
N ARG A 98 20.54 22.86 -4.79
CA ARG A 98 21.14 24.05 -5.42
C ARG A 98 20.98 24.01 -6.95
N ILE A 99 21.30 22.87 -7.58
CA ILE A 99 21.11 22.64 -9.02
C ILE A 99 19.62 22.80 -9.38
N SER A 100 18.71 22.26 -8.57
CA SER A 100 17.27 22.39 -8.79
C SER A 100 16.81 23.85 -8.72
N ARG A 101 17.25 24.62 -7.71
CA ARG A 101 16.86 26.02 -7.52
C ARG A 101 17.35 26.91 -8.66
N LYS A 102 18.57 26.69 -9.15
CA LYS A 102 19.13 27.43 -10.30
C LYS A 102 18.30 27.24 -11.57
N ASN A 103 17.72 26.06 -11.75
CA ASN A 103 16.91 25.71 -12.93
C ASN A 103 15.40 25.97 -12.74
N ALA A 104 14.94 26.25 -11.52
CA ALA A 104 13.51 26.41 -11.20
C ALA A 104 13.18 27.89 -10.97
N SER A 105 13.03 28.65 -12.06
CA SER A 105 12.58 30.04 -11.99
C SER A 105 11.19 30.17 -11.36
N LEU A 106 10.87 31.32 -10.77
CA LEU A 106 9.58 31.55 -10.13
C LEU A 106 8.37 31.28 -11.06
N PRO A 107 8.39 31.70 -12.35
CA PRO A 107 7.33 31.35 -13.29
C PRO A 107 7.17 29.85 -13.50
N VAL A 108 8.27 29.10 -13.57
CA VAL A 108 8.24 27.63 -13.71
C VAL A 108 7.62 26.98 -12.48
N ARG A 109 7.99 27.44 -11.28
CA ARG A 109 7.42 26.94 -10.02
C ARG A 109 5.92 27.21 -9.92
N LEU A 110 5.47 28.42 -10.27
CA LEU A 110 4.05 28.77 -10.24
C LEU A 110 3.24 27.94 -11.26
N LYS A 111 3.74 27.81 -12.49
CA LYS A 111 3.11 26.95 -13.51
C LYS A 111 3.03 25.50 -13.06
N TYR A 112 4.11 24.97 -12.47
CA TYR A 112 4.13 23.61 -11.92
C TYR A 112 3.11 23.44 -10.78
N THR A 113 3.06 24.38 -9.83
CA THR A 113 2.09 24.34 -8.73
C THR A 113 0.65 24.43 -9.23
N ALA A 114 0.36 25.31 -10.18
CA ALA A 114 -0.96 25.43 -10.80
C ALA A 114 -1.36 24.13 -11.52
N PHE A 115 -0.43 23.51 -12.26
CA PHE A 115 -0.65 22.20 -12.89
C PHE A 115 -0.90 21.09 -11.86
N MET A 116 -0.12 21.06 -10.78
CA MET A 116 -0.29 20.09 -9.70
C MET A 116 -1.66 20.23 -9.01
N LEU A 117 -2.06 21.45 -8.65
CA LEU A 117 -3.32 21.71 -7.97
C LEU A 117 -4.55 21.62 -8.88
N GLY A 118 -4.45 22.08 -10.12
CA GLY A 118 -5.55 22.11 -11.07
C GLY A 118 -5.79 20.78 -11.78
N THR A 119 -4.73 19.97 -11.96
CA THR A 119 -4.82 18.73 -12.76
C THR A 119 -4.45 17.49 -11.95
N VAL A 120 -3.25 17.44 -11.38
CA VAL A 120 -2.70 16.18 -10.83
C VAL A 120 -3.41 15.75 -9.54
N ILE A 121 -3.55 16.65 -8.58
CA ILE A 121 -4.12 16.35 -7.25
C ILE A 121 -5.60 15.96 -7.36
N PRO A 122 -6.48 16.74 -8.03
CA PRO A 122 -7.88 16.36 -8.22
C PRO A 122 -8.01 15.01 -8.92
N LYS A 123 -7.25 14.79 -10.01
CA LYS A 123 -7.28 13.51 -10.75
C LYS A 123 -6.92 12.35 -9.83
N ARG A 124 -5.92 12.47 -8.97
CA ARG A 124 -5.55 11.40 -8.02
C ARG A 124 -6.58 11.16 -6.91
N ILE A 125 -7.26 12.21 -6.45
CA ILE A 125 -8.30 12.11 -5.41
C ILE A 125 -9.55 11.43 -5.96
N PHE A 126 -10.03 11.86 -7.13
CA PHE A 126 -11.24 11.32 -7.77
C PHE A 126 -10.98 9.96 -8.44
N HIS A 127 -9.79 9.77 -9.01
CA HIS A 127 -9.40 8.55 -9.70
C HIS A 127 -8.23 7.87 -8.97
N LYS A 128 -8.56 7.26 -7.83
CA LYS A 128 -7.62 6.54 -6.99
C LYS A 128 -7.09 5.32 -7.75
N CYS A 129 -5.76 5.21 -7.85
CA CYS A 129 -5.07 4.10 -8.51
C CYS A 129 -4.60 3.02 -7.51
N GLY A 130 -5.21 2.95 -6.32
CA GLY A 130 -5.00 1.88 -5.35
C GLY A 130 -6.35 1.28 -4.95
N LEU A 131 -6.31 0.11 -4.33
CA LEU A 131 -7.50 -0.66 -3.95
C LEU A 131 -7.54 -0.94 -2.45
N SER A 132 -8.74 -1.15 -1.95
CA SER A 132 -9.02 -1.74 -0.66
C SER A 132 -9.80 -3.04 -0.86
N VAL A 133 -9.24 -4.16 -0.41
CA VAL A 133 -9.85 -5.49 -0.50
C VAL A 133 -10.06 -6.04 0.91
N ALA A 134 -11.13 -6.80 1.12
CA ALA A 134 -11.38 -7.47 2.40
C ALA A 134 -11.46 -8.98 2.21
N PHE A 135 -10.95 -9.73 3.17
CA PHE A 135 -11.08 -11.18 3.22
C PHE A 135 -11.97 -11.56 4.39
N ILE A 136 -13.11 -12.18 4.09
CA ILE A 136 -14.07 -12.67 5.08
C ILE A 136 -14.17 -14.19 4.96
N ALA A 137 -14.19 -14.85 6.11
CA ALA A 137 -14.15 -16.29 6.20
C ALA A 137 -14.55 -16.74 7.60
N PRO A 138 -15.15 -17.93 7.75
CA PRO A 138 -15.16 -18.63 9.02
C PRO A 138 -13.73 -18.90 9.53
N ASP A 139 -13.60 -19.14 10.84
CA ASP A 139 -12.32 -19.56 11.41
C ASP A 139 -11.87 -20.89 10.78
N GLY A 140 -10.54 -21.07 10.59
CA GLY A 140 -9.97 -22.28 9.99
C GLY A 140 -9.85 -22.29 8.45
N ALA A 141 -10.37 -21.28 7.75
CA ALA A 141 -10.33 -21.22 6.27
C ALA A 141 -8.95 -20.89 5.65
N GLY A 142 -7.87 -20.78 6.45
CA GLY A 142 -6.53 -20.49 5.92
C GLY A 142 -6.32 -19.04 5.43
N LYS A 143 -7.19 -18.11 5.84
CA LYS A 143 -7.17 -16.71 5.41
C LYS A 143 -5.80 -16.03 5.56
N SER A 144 -5.16 -16.16 6.72
CA SER A 144 -3.86 -15.51 6.97
C SER A 144 -2.78 -16.04 6.03
N THR A 145 -2.81 -17.33 5.70
CA THR A 145 -1.91 -17.94 4.70
C THR A 145 -2.14 -17.33 3.32
N ILE A 146 -3.40 -17.26 2.88
CA ILE A 146 -3.76 -16.67 1.57
C ILE A 146 -3.37 -15.19 1.52
N ILE A 147 -3.69 -14.40 2.54
CA ILE A 147 -3.34 -12.98 2.61
C ILE A 147 -1.84 -12.76 2.50
N ASN A 148 -1.02 -13.54 3.21
CA ASN A 148 0.43 -13.40 3.16
C ASN A 148 0.99 -13.69 1.77
N ARG A 149 0.52 -14.77 1.13
CA ARG A 149 0.93 -15.13 -0.23
C ARG A 149 0.45 -14.10 -1.27
N VAL A 150 -0.79 -13.61 -1.15
CA VAL A 150 -1.32 -12.55 -2.02
C VAL A 150 -0.50 -11.26 -1.90
N LYS A 151 -0.02 -10.91 -0.70
CA LYS A 151 0.87 -9.74 -0.52
C LYS A 151 2.18 -9.89 -1.31
N GLU A 152 2.71 -11.10 -1.41
CA GLU A 152 3.93 -11.40 -2.16
C GLU A 152 3.67 -11.37 -3.67
N THR A 153 2.60 -12.00 -4.14
CA THR A 153 2.30 -12.10 -5.58
C THR A 153 1.84 -10.78 -6.21
N VAL A 154 1.19 -9.90 -5.45
CA VAL A 154 0.84 -8.54 -5.91
C VAL A 154 2.00 -7.55 -5.79
N SER A 155 3.15 -7.97 -5.22
CA SER A 155 4.31 -7.10 -5.07
C SER A 155 4.81 -6.60 -6.44
N GLY A 156 5.24 -5.35 -6.51
CA GLY A 156 5.61 -4.69 -7.78
C GLY A 156 4.45 -4.09 -8.58
N SER A 157 3.22 -4.61 -8.44
CA SER A 157 2.03 -4.00 -9.08
C SER A 157 1.48 -2.78 -8.31
N PHE A 158 1.71 -2.75 -6.99
CA PHE A 158 1.35 -1.65 -6.10
C PHE A 158 2.59 -1.02 -5.47
N TYR A 159 2.51 0.26 -5.09
CA TYR A 159 3.62 0.96 -4.43
C TYR A 159 3.78 0.57 -2.95
N GLY A 160 2.95 -0.34 -2.47
CA GLY A 160 2.97 -0.87 -1.11
C GLY A 160 1.68 -1.63 -0.82
N VAL A 161 1.76 -2.57 0.13
CA VAL A 161 0.62 -3.35 0.59
C VAL A 161 0.47 -3.17 2.10
N ASN A 162 -0.71 -2.78 2.56
CA ASN A 162 -1.00 -2.53 3.97
C ASN A 162 -2.05 -3.52 4.45
N LEU A 163 -1.79 -4.19 5.57
CA LEU A 163 -2.73 -5.11 6.19
C LEU A 163 -3.35 -4.46 7.43
N TYR A 164 -4.69 -4.51 7.52
CA TYR A 164 -5.46 -4.06 8.68
C TYR A 164 -6.34 -5.21 9.17
N TYR A 165 -6.49 -5.34 10.47
CA TYR A 165 -7.45 -6.28 11.04
C TYR A 165 -8.79 -5.58 11.24
N MET A 166 -9.85 -6.05 10.56
CA MET A 166 -11.23 -5.56 10.67
C MET A 166 -11.51 -4.10 10.26
N ARG A 167 -10.77 -3.12 10.77
CA ARG A 167 -11.02 -1.68 10.64
C ARG A 167 -9.74 -0.88 10.40
N PRO A 168 -9.82 0.41 9.99
CA PRO A 168 -8.64 1.22 9.68
C PRO A 168 -7.72 1.52 10.88
N HIS A 169 -8.23 1.44 12.12
CA HIS A 169 -7.49 1.81 13.34
C HIS A 169 -6.92 3.23 13.25
N LEU A 170 -7.79 4.22 12.99
CA LEU A 170 -7.48 5.62 13.24
C LEU A 170 -7.56 5.91 14.75
N PHE A 171 -8.57 5.34 15.40
CA PHE A 171 -8.72 5.32 16.85
C PHE A 171 -8.35 3.95 17.42
N LYS A 172 -7.75 3.93 18.61
CA LYS A 172 -7.51 2.70 19.38
C LYS A 172 -8.83 2.06 19.81
N ASN A 173 -8.81 0.82 20.27
CA ASN A 173 -10.01 0.15 20.81
C ASN A 173 -10.65 0.97 21.93
N LEU A 174 -11.99 0.93 22.04
CA LEU A 174 -12.72 1.74 23.02
C LEU A 174 -12.26 1.45 24.47
N GLY A 175 -11.84 0.21 24.74
CA GLY A 175 -11.29 -0.19 26.04
C GLY A 175 -9.99 0.51 26.41
N HIS A 176 -9.20 0.98 25.44
CA HIS A 176 -7.96 1.72 25.69
C HIS A 176 -8.24 3.12 26.25
N TYR A 177 -9.38 3.72 25.90
CA TYR A 177 -9.78 5.05 26.37
C TYR A 177 -10.58 5.00 27.68
N ASN A 178 -10.75 3.82 28.26
CA ASN A 178 -11.42 3.69 29.56
C ASN A 178 -10.51 4.21 30.67
N LYS A 179 -10.94 5.26 31.37
CA LYS A 179 -10.15 5.92 32.44
C LYS A 179 -9.97 5.05 33.70
N LEU A 180 -10.84 4.07 33.91
CA LEU A 180 -10.83 3.23 35.13
C LEU A 180 -9.99 1.96 34.96
N ASN A 181 -10.05 1.33 33.78
CA ASN A 181 -9.31 0.12 33.45
C ASN A 181 -8.98 0.14 31.95
N PRO A 182 -7.87 0.77 31.54
CA PRO A 182 -7.45 0.78 30.14
C PRO A 182 -7.06 -0.65 29.72
N THR A 183 -7.72 -1.17 28.70
CA THR A 183 -7.37 -2.48 28.12
C THR A 183 -6.44 -2.25 26.93
N GLU A 184 -5.26 -2.85 26.95
CA GLU A 184 -4.37 -2.86 25.79
C GLU A 184 -4.95 -3.72 24.65
N GLU A 185 -4.56 -3.41 23.41
CA GLU A 185 -4.96 -4.22 22.27
C GLU A 185 -4.17 -5.53 22.30
N ALA A 186 -4.83 -6.63 22.66
CA ALA A 186 -4.20 -7.95 22.67
C ALA A 186 -3.71 -8.31 21.25
N ALA A 187 -2.43 -8.65 21.12
CA ALA A 187 -1.81 -9.07 19.86
C ALA A 187 -2.38 -10.41 19.34
N THR A 188 -2.82 -11.26 20.27
CA THR A 188 -3.54 -12.51 20.00
C THR A 188 -4.70 -12.62 20.98
N ASN A 189 -5.86 -13.09 20.49
CA ASN A 189 -7.01 -13.38 21.32
C ASN A 189 -7.17 -14.90 21.36
N ASP A 190 -6.58 -15.54 22.37
CA ASP A 190 -6.49 -17.00 22.46
C ASP A 190 -7.85 -17.68 22.65
N ASN A 191 -8.88 -16.91 23.05
CA ASN A 191 -10.28 -17.37 23.05
C ASN A 191 -11.23 -16.27 22.51
N PRO A 192 -11.38 -16.16 21.18
CA PRO A 192 -12.23 -15.15 20.55
C PRO A 192 -13.71 -15.26 20.90
N HIS A 193 -14.15 -16.41 21.38
CA HIS A 193 -15.56 -16.78 21.56
C HIS A 193 -15.98 -16.89 23.04
N GLY A 194 -15.02 -16.94 23.97
CA GLY A 194 -15.24 -16.90 25.42
C GLY A 194 -15.44 -15.51 26.01
N VAL A 195 -15.72 -14.50 25.17
CA VAL A 195 -15.87 -13.12 25.61
C VAL A 195 -17.26 -12.83 26.15
N VAL A 196 -17.32 -12.21 27.33
CA VAL A 196 -18.57 -11.71 27.91
C VAL A 196 -19.09 -10.54 27.06
N CYS A 197 -20.33 -10.67 26.60
CA CYS A 197 -20.99 -9.63 25.83
C CYS A 197 -21.25 -8.40 26.70
N ASP A 198 -21.08 -7.22 26.13
CA ASP A 198 -21.47 -5.97 26.78
C ASP A 198 -23.01 -5.87 26.82
N GLY A 199 -23.59 -5.10 27.74
CA GLY A 199 -25.01 -4.77 27.70
C GLY A 199 -25.40 -4.02 26.40
N VAL A 200 -26.68 -4.02 26.04
CA VAL A 200 -27.18 -3.50 24.74
C VAL A 200 -26.74 -2.05 24.49
N PHE A 201 -26.88 -1.17 25.50
CA PHE A 201 -26.47 0.23 25.39
C PHE A 201 -24.96 0.37 25.13
N LYS A 202 -24.13 -0.33 25.91
CA LYS A 202 -22.67 -0.31 25.75
C LYS A 202 -22.23 -0.90 24.40
N SER A 203 -22.93 -1.93 23.93
CA SER A 203 -22.74 -2.50 22.59
C SER A 203 -23.04 -1.49 21.49
N ALA A 204 -24.15 -0.74 21.61
CA ALA A 204 -24.51 0.31 20.64
C ALA A 204 -23.47 1.45 20.62
N VAL A 205 -23.04 1.94 21.78
CA VAL A 205 -21.97 2.95 21.88
C VAL A 205 -20.68 2.47 21.22
N ARG A 206 -20.26 1.23 21.52
CA ARG A 206 -19.08 0.60 20.91
C ARG A 206 -19.23 0.48 19.39
N PHE A 207 -20.41 0.11 18.91
CA PHE A 207 -20.71 0.02 17.48
C PHE A 207 -20.56 1.37 16.78
N PHE A 208 -21.19 2.44 17.29
CA PHE A 208 -21.09 3.76 16.68
C PHE A 208 -19.68 4.35 16.77
N PHE A 209 -18.95 4.10 17.86
CA PHE A 209 -17.56 4.51 17.99
C PHE A 209 -16.66 3.85 16.93
N TYR A 210 -16.79 2.54 16.70
CA TYR A 210 -16.04 1.86 15.63
C TYR A 210 -16.56 2.23 14.23
N ASN A 211 -17.84 2.55 14.07
CA ASN A 211 -18.36 3.10 12.82
C ASN A 211 -17.69 4.44 12.47
N LEU A 212 -17.49 5.31 13.46
CA LEU A 212 -16.76 6.57 13.28
C LEU A 212 -15.30 6.32 12.85
N ASP A 213 -14.64 5.29 13.39
CA ASP A 213 -13.31 4.84 12.94
C ASP A 213 -13.33 4.37 11.48
N PHE A 214 -14.36 3.62 11.07
CA PHE A 214 -14.56 3.24 9.68
C PHE A 214 -14.68 4.47 8.76
N GLN A 215 -15.47 5.49 9.15
CA GLN A 215 -15.63 6.72 8.35
C GLN A 215 -14.31 7.49 8.24
N LEU A 216 -13.81 7.95 9.38
CA LEU A 216 -12.69 8.87 9.43
C LEU A 216 -11.39 8.16 9.04
N GLY A 217 -11.23 6.91 9.47
CA GLY A 217 -10.12 6.07 9.05
C GLY A 217 -10.13 5.80 7.55
N THR A 218 -11.29 5.56 6.94
CA THR A 218 -11.34 5.41 5.48
C THR A 218 -11.02 6.73 4.78
N LEU A 219 -11.58 7.84 5.25
CA LEU A 219 -11.40 9.15 4.65
C LEU A 219 -9.95 9.64 4.71
N PHE A 220 -9.30 9.56 5.88
CA PHE A 220 -7.98 10.15 6.09
C PHE A 220 -6.82 9.16 5.92
N LYS A 221 -7.03 7.86 6.22
CA LYS A 221 -5.96 6.85 6.21
C LYS A 221 -6.02 5.96 4.96
N ILE A 222 -7.16 5.34 4.69
CA ILE A 222 -7.30 4.38 3.59
C ILE A 222 -7.27 5.08 2.23
N ASN A 223 -8.02 6.17 2.08
CA ASN A 223 -8.03 6.94 0.83
C ASN A 223 -6.66 7.53 0.50
N GLN A 224 -5.92 8.00 1.51
CA GLN A 224 -4.55 8.48 1.30
C GLN A 224 -3.64 7.38 0.75
N LYS A 225 -3.76 6.15 1.27
CA LYS A 225 -3.03 4.98 0.76
C LYS A 225 -3.42 4.62 -0.67
N LYS A 226 -4.72 4.65 -0.99
CA LYS A 226 -5.22 4.41 -2.35
C LYS A 226 -4.77 5.49 -3.34
N ILE A 227 -4.74 6.76 -2.93
CA ILE A 227 -4.18 7.87 -3.71
C ILE A 227 -2.70 7.62 -4.03
N ASN A 228 -1.96 7.06 -3.08
CA ASN A 228 -0.55 6.68 -3.22
C ASN A 228 -0.33 5.34 -3.95
N LYS A 229 -1.34 4.82 -4.66
CA LYS A 229 -1.28 3.56 -5.43
C LYS A 229 -0.95 2.33 -4.59
N GLN A 230 -1.36 2.32 -3.32
CA GLN A 230 -1.16 1.18 -2.43
C GLN A 230 -2.38 0.27 -2.42
N LEU A 231 -2.15 -1.01 -2.17
CA LEU A 231 -3.19 -1.99 -1.85
C LEU A 231 -3.41 -1.98 -0.33
N VAL A 232 -4.67 -1.94 0.07
CA VAL A 232 -5.11 -2.07 1.46
C VAL A 232 -5.86 -3.39 1.57
N ILE A 233 -5.40 -4.27 2.43
CA ILE A 233 -6.02 -5.56 2.71
C ILE A 233 -6.61 -5.51 4.11
N PHE A 234 -7.87 -5.93 4.24
CA PHE A 234 -8.52 -6.14 5.51
C PHE A 234 -8.62 -7.64 5.80
N ASP A 235 -8.01 -8.09 6.90
CA ASP A 235 -8.25 -9.40 7.50
C ASP A 235 -9.47 -9.28 8.41
N ARG A 236 -10.63 -9.78 7.95
CA ARG A 236 -11.99 -9.47 8.44
C ARG A 236 -12.48 -8.08 8.06
N TYR A 237 -13.79 -7.92 8.07
CA TYR A 237 -14.41 -6.62 7.86
C TYR A 237 -15.72 -6.52 8.64
N TYR A 238 -16.45 -5.43 8.45
CA TYR A 238 -17.79 -5.24 9.00
C TYR A 238 -18.74 -6.44 8.76
N TYR A 239 -18.57 -7.13 7.63
CA TYR A 239 -19.43 -8.25 7.24
C TYR A 239 -19.36 -9.45 8.20
N ASP A 240 -18.29 -9.59 8.98
CA ASP A 240 -18.19 -10.62 10.03
C ASP A 240 -19.29 -10.44 11.10
N TYR A 241 -19.83 -9.23 11.31
CA TYR A 241 -20.92 -8.99 12.26
C TYR A 241 -22.23 -9.70 11.88
N PHE A 242 -22.43 -10.02 10.60
CA PHE A 242 -23.58 -10.80 10.16
C PHE A 242 -23.47 -12.28 10.54
N ALA A 243 -22.23 -12.78 10.66
CA ALA A 243 -21.95 -14.16 10.99
C ALA A 243 -21.87 -14.36 12.51
N ASP A 244 -21.14 -13.48 13.22
CA ASP A 244 -20.89 -13.62 14.65
C ASP A 244 -20.69 -12.28 15.36
N MET A 245 -21.73 -11.81 16.05
CA MET A 245 -21.66 -10.60 16.89
C MET A 245 -21.02 -10.85 18.25
N LYS A 246 -21.09 -12.08 18.76
CA LYS A 246 -20.62 -12.42 20.11
C LYS A 246 -19.11 -12.28 20.21
N ARG A 247 -18.38 -12.69 19.16
CA ARG A 247 -16.93 -12.46 19.02
C ARG A 247 -16.51 -11.02 19.25
N TYR A 248 -17.37 -10.07 18.92
CA TYR A 248 -17.11 -8.63 19.05
C TYR A 248 -17.72 -8.00 20.30
N LYS A 249 -18.17 -8.83 21.26
CA LYS A 249 -18.80 -8.44 22.52
C LYS A 249 -20.13 -7.69 22.35
N TYR A 250 -20.79 -7.84 21.21
CA TYR A 250 -22.07 -7.18 20.95
C TYR A 250 -23.25 -8.05 21.39
N SER A 251 -24.17 -7.47 22.16
CA SER A 251 -25.49 -8.03 22.48
C SER A 251 -26.61 -7.39 21.66
N LEU A 252 -26.28 -6.92 20.45
CA LEU A 252 -27.23 -6.23 19.58
C LEU A 252 -28.10 -7.23 18.79
N PRO A 253 -29.35 -6.86 18.44
CA PRO A 253 -30.19 -7.69 17.58
C PRO A 253 -29.57 -7.91 16.19
N ALA A 254 -29.89 -9.04 15.55
CA ALA A 254 -29.41 -9.42 14.22
C ALA A 254 -29.64 -8.35 13.14
N TRP A 255 -30.76 -7.63 13.22
CA TRP A 255 -31.11 -6.56 12.28
C TRP A 255 -30.25 -5.30 12.43
N PHE A 256 -29.63 -5.09 13.59
CA PHE A 256 -28.99 -3.82 13.92
C PHE A 256 -27.78 -3.51 13.01
N PRO A 257 -26.81 -4.44 12.80
CA PRO A 257 -25.75 -4.20 11.82
C PRO A 257 -26.27 -4.07 10.38
N ALA A 258 -27.38 -4.72 10.03
CA ALA A 258 -27.97 -4.57 8.69
C ALA A 258 -28.51 -3.15 8.49
N ALA A 259 -29.20 -2.59 9.49
CA ALA A 259 -29.81 -1.26 9.42
C ALA A 259 -28.78 -0.12 9.29
N PHE A 260 -27.56 -0.31 9.81
CA PHE A 260 -26.49 0.70 9.78
C PHE A 260 -25.34 0.38 8.82
N GLU A 261 -25.48 -0.65 7.97
CA GLU A 261 -24.45 -1.00 6.99
C GLU A 261 -24.16 0.15 6.03
N TRP A 262 -25.18 0.93 5.65
CA TRP A 262 -25.06 2.04 4.72
C TRP A 262 -24.05 3.10 5.16
N MET A 263 -23.80 3.21 6.46
CA MET A 263 -22.79 4.12 6.99
C MET A 263 -21.39 3.61 6.63
N ILE A 264 -21.13 2.31 6.74
CA ILE A 264 -19.78 1.74 6.64
C ILE A 264 -19.22 1.89 5.20
N PRO A 265 -18.03 2.49 5.02
CA PRO A 265 -17.40 2.57 3.71
C PRO A 265 -17.14 1.16 3.16
N LYS A 266 -17.49 0.92 1.90
CA LYS A 266 -17.33 -0.42 1.31
C LYS A 266 -15.92 -0.61 0.76
N PRO A 267 -15.28 -1.76 0.98
CA PRO A 267 -14.10 -2.16 0.22
C PRO A 267 -14.42 -2.22 -1.28
N ASP A 268 -13.39 -2.04 -2.10
CA ASP A 268 -13.52 -2.15 -3.56
C ASP A 268 -13.87 -3.58 -3.96
N MET A 269 -13.36 -4.57 -3.22
CA MET A 269 -13.59 -5.99 -3.43
C MET A 269 -13.64 -6.71 -2.09
N VAL A 270 -14.47 -7.74 -2.01
CA VAL A 270 -14.58 -8.61 -0.83
C VAL A 270 -14.41 -10.05 -1.28
N PHE A 271 -13.35 -10.71 -0.84
CA PHE A 271 -13.13 -12.14 -1.07
C PHE A 271 -13.75 -12.93 0.07
N VAL A 272 -14.69 -13.79 -0.28
CA VAL A 272 -15.36 -14.70 0.63
C VAL A 272 -14.71 -16.06 0.47
N LEU A 273 -13.96 -16.48 1.48
CA LEU A 273 -13.31 -17.79 1.48
C LEU A 273 -14.32 -18.85 1.87
N ASP A 274 -14.88 -19.51 0.86
CA ASP A 274 -15.97 -20.46 0.98
C ASP A 274 -15.41 -21.88 1.01
N GLY A 275 -15.70 -22.62 2.08
CA GLY A 275 -15.12 -23.92 2.36
C GLY A 275 -16.15 -24.86 2.97
N ASN A 276 -15.92 -26.16 2.83
CA ASN A 276 -16.86 -27.14 3.37
C ASN A 276 -16.82 -27.12 4.92
N PRO A 277 -17.94 -26.94 5.63
CA PRO A 277 -17.95 -26.83 7.09
C PRO A 277 -17.24 -28.00 7.79
N GLU A 278 -17.42 -29.24 7.31
CA GLU A 278 -16.77 -30.42 7.90
C GLU A 278 -15.24 -30.32 7.78
N VAL A 279 -14.74 -29.92 6.61
CA VAL A 279 -13.29 -29.77 6.35
C VAL A 279 -12.69 -28.63 7.17
N LEU A 280 -13.42 -27.53 7.30
CA LEU A 280 -13.01 -26.39 8.12
C LEU A 280 -12.98 -26.76 9.62
N TYR A 281 -13.97 -27.51 10.08
CA TYR A 281 -14.05 -28.01 11.45
C TYR A 281 -12.88 -28.94 11.78
N GLU A 282 -12.53 -29.86 10.88
CA GLU A 282 -11.37 -30.76 11.06
C GLU A 282 -10.05 -29.99 11.15
N ARG A 283 -9.89 -28.93 10.34
CA ARG A 283 -8.70 -28.08 10.37
C ARG A 283 -8.56 -27.29 11.67
N LYS A 284 -9.67 -26.81 12.24
CA LYS A 284 -9.67 -25.98 13.44
C LYS A 284 -10.96 -26.14 14.25
N LYS A 285 -10.92 -26.97 15.30
CA LYS A 285 -12.06 -27.28 16.18
C LYS A 285 -12.36 -26.17 17.21
N GLU A 286 -12.58 -24.94 16.75
CA GLU A 286 -12.86 -23.79 17.62
C GLU A 286 -14.34 -23.60 17.95
N LEU A 287 -15.24 -24.01 17.06
CA LEU A 287 -16.69 -23.81 17.17
C LEU A 287 -17.46 -25.11 16.91
N PRO A 288 -18.65 -25.29 17.50
CA PRO A 288 -19.55 -26.38 17.11
C PRO A 288 -19.85 -26.34 15.60
N ILE A 289 -19.93 -27.50 14.97
CA ILE A 289 -20.15 -27.62 13.52
C ILE A 289 -21.41 -26.87 13.06
N SER A 290 -22.48 -26.87 13.85
CA SER A 290 -23.72 -26.14 13.54
C SER A 290 -23.55 -24.62 13.47
N GLU A 291 -22.69 -24.03 14.31
CA GLU A 291 -22.41 -22.59 14.22
C GLU A 291 -21.51 -22.30 13.03
N LEU A 292 -20.58 -23.20 12.71
CA LEU A 292 -19.74 -23.08 11.52
C LEU A 292 -20.55 -23.16 10.23
N GLU A 293 -21.50 -24.09 10.13
CA GLU A 293 -22.46 -24.20 9.02
C GLU A 293 -23.24 -22.90 8.82
N LYS A 294 -23.74 -22.33 9.92
CA LYS A 294 -24.45 -21.05 9.90
C LYS A 294 -23.56 -19.92 9.39
N GLN A 295 -22.32 -19.81 9.88
CA GLN A 295 -21.37 -18.79 9.40
C GLN A 295 -21.06 -18.96 7.92
N CYS A 296 -20.83 -20.19 7.46
CA CYS A 296 -20.62 -20.50 6.05
C CYS A 296 -21.82 -20.08 5.20
N SER A 297 -23.04 -20.41 5.63
CA SER A 297 -24.27 -20.01 4.94
C SER A 297 -24.40 -18.49 4.82
N VAL A 298 -24.11 -17.74 5.90
CA VAL A 298 -24.17 -16.26 5.87
C VAL A 298 -23.16 -15.70 4.87
N PHE A 299 -21.92 -16.17 4.91
CA PHE A 299 -20.88 -15.71 4.00
C PHE A 299 -21.18 -16.06 2.54
N HIS A 300 -21.68 -17.27 2.29
CA HIS A 300 -22.11 -17.71 0.96
C HIS A 300 -23.23 -16.80 0.40
N GLN A 301 -24.24 -16.50 1.22
CA GLN A 301 -25.33 -15.58 0.83
C GLN A 301 -24.83 -14.16 0.55
N LEU A 302 -23.85 -13.67 1.33
CA LEU A 302 -23.23 -12.37 1.08
C LEU A 302 -22.51 -12.33 -0.27
N ALA A 303 -21.87 -13.43 -0.67
CA ALA A 303 -21.18 -13.55 -1.94
C ALA A 303 -22.13 -13.52 -3.14
N GLN A 304 -23.26 -14.23 -3.06
CA GLN A 304 -24.23 -14.32 -4.16
C GLN A 304 -24.98 -13.00 -4.41
N ASN A 305 -25.28 -12.25 -3.34
CA ASN A 305 -26.20 -11.11 -3.42
C ASN A 305 -25.52 -9.78 -3.74
N ARG A 306 -24.19 -9.74 -3.94
CA ARG A 306 -23.42 -8.49 -3.98
C ARG A 306 -22.38 -8.48 -5.09
N LYS A 307 -22.43 -7.45 -5.94
CA LYS A 307 -21.57 -7.33 -7.14
C LYS A 307 -20.06 -7.22 -6.87
N ASN A 308 -19.66 -6.75 -5.70
CA ASN A 308 -18.24 -6.59 -5.34
C ASN A 308 -17.71 -7.72 -4.43
N PHE A 309 -18.46 -8.83 -4.31
CA PHE A 309 -18.09 -9.99 -3.54
C PHE A 309 -17.68 -11.14 -4.48
N TYR A 310 -16.64 -11.86 -4.10
CA TYR A 310 -16.03 -12.91 -4.89
C TYR A 310 -15.92 -14.16 -4.00
N ALA A 311 -16.69 -15.19 -4.30
CA ALA A 311 -16.59 -16.48 -3.62
C ALA A 311 -15.35 -17.23 -4.11
N ILE A 312 -14.51 -17.67 -3.18
CA ILE A 312 -13.26 -18.38 -3.46
C ILE A 312 -13.32 -19.73 -2.75
N ASN A 313 -13.33 -20.81 -3.53
CA ASN A 313 -13.38 -22.17 -2.99
C ASN A 313 -12.04 -22.56 -2.34
N VAL A 314 -12.02 -22.70 -1.01
CA VAL A 314 -10.81 -23.04 -0.23
C VAL A 314 -10.52 -24.54 -0.10
N ASN A 315 -11.26 -25.39 -0.81
CA ASN A 315 -10.97 -26.82 -0.92
C ASN A 315 -9.87 -27.13 -1.96
N ARG A 316 -9.43 -26.11 -2.71
CA ARG A 316 -8.38 -26.22 -3.74
C ARG A 316 -6.99 -26.02 -3.14
N ASN A 317 -5.96 -26.26 -3.95
CA ASN A 317 -4.58 -25.96 -3.59
C ASN A 317 -4.42 -24.44 -3.32
N VAL A 318 -3.64 -24.10 -2.29
CA VAL A 318 -3.40 -22.71 -1.86
C VAL A 318 -2.82 -21.84 -2.98
N ASP A 319 -1.91 -22.38 -3.80
CA ASP A 319 -1.28 -21.63 -4.89
C ASP A 319 -2.32 -21.23 -5.94
N THR A 320 -3.19 -22.15 -6.32
CA THR A 320 -4.27 -21.86 -7.27
C THR A 320 -5.25 -20.81 -6.73
N ILE A 321 -5.53 -20.83 -5.42
CA ILE A 321 -6.39 -19.83 -4.77
C ILE A 321 -5.71 -18.46 -4.78
N VAL A 322 -4.42 -18.40 -4.46
CA VAL A 322 -3.63 -17.18 -4.45
C VAL A 322 -3.55 -16.58 -5.86
N ASP A 323 -3.34 -17.39 -6.89
CA ASP A 323 -3.30 -16.96 -8.28
C ASP A 323 -4.64 -16.35 -8.70
N GLU A 324 -5.76 -17.02 -8.41
CA GLU A 324 -7.10 -16.52 -8.73
C GLU A 324 -7.40 -15.18 -8.05
N VAL A 325 -7.09 -15.05 -6.76
CA VAL A 325 -7.29 -13.79 -6.02
C VAL A 325 -6.39 -12.69 -6.58
N THR A 326 -5.12 -12.99 -6.82
CA THR A 326 -4.13 -12.05 -7.38
C THR A 326 -4.59 -11.56 -8.74
N GLU A 327 -4.97 -12.46 -9.63
CA GLU A 327 -5.45 -12.14 -10.97
C GLU A 327 -6.70 -11.27 -10.90
N THR A 328 -7.66 -11.58 -10.03
CA THR A 328 -8.89 -10.80 -9.86
C THR A 328 -8.58 -9.37 -9.41
N ILE A 329 -7.66 -9.18 -8.45
CA ILE A 329 -7.20 -7.86 -8.00
C ILE A 329 -6.55 -7.07 -9.15
N LEU A 330 -5.65 -7.70 -9.90
CA LEU A 330 -4.93 -7.05 -10.99
C LEU A 330 -5.85 -6.71 -12.17
N ARG A 331 -6.83 -7.57 -12.48
CA ARG A 331 -7.85 -7.29 -13.50
C ARG A 331 -8.73 -6.10 -13.12
N GLU A 332 -9.14 -6.01 -11.85
CA GLU A 332 -9.90 -4.85 -11.35
C GLU A 332 -9.08 -3.56 -11.46
N MET A 333 -7.78 -3.62 -11.14
CA MET A 333 -6.86 -2.50 -11.33
C MET A 333 -6.77 -2.08 -12.80
N ALA A 334 -6.53 -3.03 -13.71
CA ALA A 334 -6.45 -2.77 -15.14
C ALA A 334 -7.74 -2.13 -15.67
N ARG A 335 -8.91 -2.63 -15.23
CA ARG A 335 -10.22 -2.11 -15.59
C ARG A 335 -10.41 -0.66 -15.13
N ARG A 336 -9.99 -0.32 -13.90
CA ARG A 336 -10.05 1.06 -13.39
C ARG A 336 -9.12 1.99 -14.15
N THR A 337 -7.88 1.57 -14.40
CA THR A 337 -6.91 2.37 -15.15
C THR A 337 -7.41 2.65 -16.56
N SER A 338 -7.97 1.65 -17.25
CA SER A 338 -8.57 1.83 -18.59
C SER A 338 -9.66 2.90 -18.60
N ARG A 339 -10.51 2.96 -17.58
CA ARG A 339 -11.56 4.00 -17.47
C ARG A 339 -11.03 5.41 -17.25
N ILE A 340 -9.82 5.56 -16.72
CA ILE A 340 -9.18 6.86 -16.45
C ILE A 340 -8.41 7.37 -17.69
N MET A 341 -8.04 6.45 -18.58
CA MET A 341 -7.31 6.75 -19.83
C MET A 341 -8.24 7.12 -21.00
N LYS A 342 -9.54 6.78 -20.89
CA LYS A 342 -10.59 7.35 -21.75
C LYS A 342 -10.92 8.76 -21.27
#